data_AF-A0A936A9W2-F1
#
_entry.id   AF-A0A936A9W2-F1
#
_cell.length_a   1.000
_cell.length_b   1.000
_cell.length_c   1.000
_cell.angle_alpha   90.00
_cell.angle_beta   90.00
_cell.angle_gamma   90.00
#
_symmetry.space_group_name_H-M   'P 1'
#
loop_
_entity.id
_entity.type
_entity.pdbx_description
1 polymer ?
#
loop_
_entity_poly.entity_id
_entity_poly.type
_entity_poly.pdbx_seq_one_letter_code
_entity_poly.pdbx_strand_id
1 'polypeptide(L)'
;MKWSDFSIPVIWDNAKDVILRFPLAALCAVGFTLLAINQIDTGVDHSTIWKQRLMFTLGTGLPLMIGLHACCELYSKSVIQKYLILGSGIALLLLIYFAIAPDFEFEHLRRPIRFLSIFLIFHLFVSVVPFLKPNAPFEFWEYNKNLLIQWYIGAFYTLVIYSGLAIALVAVDQLFEIHIDGKLYIYIFFIIAFFYHPFFFLSGYPVFNLKTEDKVEWIKALKVLVNYILIPMSMLYFVILYAFGFKILANWQLPHGWVSSLVLGFSGVGIFSFLLNFKLADLYENKLSRFYKKYFYYGLLPLVFLLFVAIYRRLSDYGFTPPRYFVLITGIWLLGICVYFIFSKKDNIKWIPLSLMGFLIVGTMSPIDAFETTVRNQKHRIKKS
;
A
#
# COMPACT_ATOMS: atom_id res chain seq x y z
N MET A 1 -4.19 26.02 -14.72
CA MET A 1 -3.16 25.49 -15.64
C MET A 1 -3.63 25.88 -17.04
N LYS A 2 -2.84 26.66 -17.78
CA LYS A 2 -3.25 27.11 -19.12
C LYS A 2 -2.90 26.02 -20.12
N TRP A 3 -3.70 25.84 -21.16
CA TRP A 3 -3.49 24.84 -22.22
C TRP A 3 -2.14 25.01 -22.96
N SER A 4 -1.45 26.15 -22.78
CA SER A 4 -0.09 26.42 -23.28
C SER A 4 1.01 25.56 -22.64
N ASP A 5 0.74 24.87 -21.53
CA ASP A 5 1.76 24.18 -20.75
C ASP A 5 1.97 22.70 -21.18
N PHE A 6 1.16 22.20 -22.12
CA PHE A 6 1.28 20.86 -22.71
C PHE A 6 2.06 20.91 -24.03
N SER A 7 3.38 21.10 -23.95
CA SER A 7 4.26 20.94 -25.10
C SER A 7 5.13 19.68 -24.92
N ILE A 8 5.48 19.00 -26.02
CA ILE A 8 6.42 17.86 -26.00
C ILE A 8 7.72 18.21 -25.24
N PRO A 9 8.30 19.42 -25.38
CA PRO A 9 9.43 19.86 -24.56
C PRO A 9 9.19 19.78 -23.05
N VAL A 10 8.01 20.21 -22.56
CA VAL A 10 7.69 20.18 -21.12
C VAL A 10 7.61 18.74 -20.60
N ILE A 11 7.06 17.81 -21.39
CA ILE A 11 7.02 16.39 -21.02
C ILE A 11 8.44 15.82 -20.92
N TRP A 12 9.29 16.18 -21.89
CA TRP A 12 10.68 15.73 -21.96
C TRP A 12 11.53 16.26 -20.81
N ASP A 13 11.38 17.54 -20.47
CA ASP A 13 12.11 18.15 -19.37
C ASP A 13 11.68 17.58 -18.00
N ASN A 14 10.37 17.35 -17.80
CA ASN A 14 9.88 16.65 -16.61
C ASN A 14 10.44 15.23 -16.49
N ALA A 15 10.56 14.49 -17.59
CA ALA A 15 11.12 13.15 -17.59
C ALA A 15 12.63 13.16 -17.23
N LYS A 16 13.38 14.13 -17.76
CA LYS A 16 14.79 14.33 -17.41
C LYS A 16 14.96 14.63 -15.93
N ASP A 17 14.17 15.54 -15.39
CA ASP A 17 14.23 15.92 -13.98
C ASP A 17 13.96 14.72 -13.07
N VAL A 18 12.99 13.86 -13.43
CA VAL A 18 12.73 12.61 -12.72
C VAL A 18 13.93 11.66 -12.77
N ILE A 19 14.55 11.47 -13.93
CA ILE A 19 15.70 10.56 -14.08
C ILE A 19 16.91 11.09 -13.30
N LEU A 20 17.16 12.40 -13.35
CA LEU A 20 18.27 13.04 -12.65
C LEU A 20 18.07 13.03 -11.13
N ARG A 21 16.84 13.24 -10.66
CA ARG A 21 16.51 13.24 -9.23
C ARG A 21 16.39 11.82 -8.67
N PHE A 22 15.73 10.91 -9.37
CA PHE A 22 15.43 9.54 -8.88
C PHE A 22 15.98 8.42 -9.79
N PRO A 23 17.29 8.37 -10.08
CA PRO A 23 17.85 7.46 -11.07
C PRO A 23 17.61 5.98 -10.74
N LEU A 24 17.78 5.58 -9.46
CA LEU A 24 17.58 4.18 -9.05
C LEU A 24 16.10 3.77 -9.06
N ALA A 25 15.18 4.68 -8.73
CA ALA A 25 13.74 4.41 -8.80
C ALA A 25 13.28 4.29 -10.26
N ALA A 26 13.77 5.16 -11.15
CA ALA A 26 13.52 5.10 -12.58
C ALA A 26 14.04 3.78 -13.19
N LEU A 27 15.25 3.34 -12.82
CA LEU A 27 15.78 2.03 -13.23
C LEU A 27 14.91 0.87 -12.75
N CYS A 28 14.40 0.92 -11.52
CA CYS A 28 13.47 -0.09 -11.01
C CYS A 28 12.17 -0.14 -11.83
N ALA A 29 11.57 1.01 -12.14
CA ALA A 29 10.35 1.09 -12.94
C ALA A 29 10.54 0.56 -14.38
N VAL A 30 11.63 0.99 -15.04
CA VAL A 30 11.99 0.53 -16.39
C VAL A 30 12.26 -0.97 -16.40
N GLY A 31 13.13 -1.45 -15.50
CA GLY A 31 13.49 -2.86 -15.45
C GLY A 31 12.31 -3.76 -15.09
N PHE A 32 11.43 -3.34 -14.17
CA PHE A 32 10.17 -4.05 -13.90
C PHE A 32 9.32 -4.16 -15.16
N THR A 33 9.11 -3.05 -15.88
CA THR A 33 8.26 -2.99 -17.08
C THR A 33 8.80 -3.90 -18.18
N LEU A 34 10.11 -3.85 -18.46
CA LEU A 34 10.75 -4.68 -19.49
C LEU A 34 10.66 -6.17 -19.15
N LEU A 35 10.89 -6.55 -17.89
CA LEU A 35 10.78 -7.95 -17.46
C LEU A 35 9.34 -8.44 -17.48
N ALA A 36 8.37 -7.61 -17.08
CA ALA A 36 6.95 -7.95 -17.12
C ALA A 36 6.49 -8.22 -18.57
N ILE A 37 6.89 -7.36 -19.52
CA ILE A 37 6.62 -7.56 -20.95
C ILE A 37 7.27 -8.85 -21.45
N ASN A 38 8.56 -9.06 -21.15
CA ASN A 38 9.28 -10.26 -21.57
C ASN A 38 8.65 -11.56 -21.02
N GLN A 39 8.07 -11.50 -19.82
CA GLN A 39 7.49 -12.65 -19.15
C GLN A 39 6.12 -13.06 -19.74
N ILE A 40 5.41 -12.14 -20.39
CA ILE A 40 4.17 -12.47 -21.13
C ILE A 40 4.48 -13.37 -22.34
N ASP A 41 5.63 -13.17 -22.99
CA ASP A 41 6.03 -13.99 -24.14
C ASP A 41 6.69 -15.30 -23.73
N THR A 42 7.52 -15.26 -22.69
CA THR A 42 8.34 -16.42 -22.29
C THR A 42 7.68 -17.32 -21.26
N GLY A 43 6.57 -16.88 -20.63
CA GLY A 43 5.91 -17.64 -19.57
C GLY A 43 6.74 -17.72 -18.28
N VAL A 44 6.36 -18.66 -17.39
CA VAL A 44 7.07 -18.91 -16.13
C VAL A 44 7.40 -20.39 -16.03
N ASP A 45 8.69 -20.71 -16.14
CA ASP A 45 9.24 -22.05 -16.00
C ASP A 45 10.53 -22.03 -15.16
N HIS A 46 11.18 -23.18 -14.99
CA HIS A 46 12.44 -23.27 -14.24
C HIS A 46 13.58 -22.42 -14.85
N SER A 47 13.60 -22.23 -16.17
CA SER A 47 14.64 -21.47 -16.87
C SER A 47 14.46 -19.95 -16.76
N THR A 48 13.21 -19.50 -16.54
CA THR A 48 12.81 -18.09 -16.52
C THR A 48 12.47 -17.56 -15.13
N ILE A 49 12.45 -18.40 -14.10
CA ILE A 49 12.10 -18.00 -12.72
C ILE A 49 12.97 -16.87 -12.16
N TRP A 50 14.24 -16.78 -12.58
CA TRP A 50 15.12 -15.68 -12.20
C TRP A 50 14.60 -14.32 -12.69
N LYS A 51 13.94 -14.27 -13.87
CA LYS A 51 13.32 -13.06 -14.42
C LYS A 51 12.18 -12.61 -13.52
N GLN A 52 11.34 -13.53 -13.07
CA GLN A 52 10.23 -13.24 -12.16
C GLN A 52 10.74 -12.73 -10.80
N ARG A 53 11.79 -13.35 -10.26
CA ARG A 53 12.44 -12.92 -9.02
C ARG A 53 13.01 -11.52 -9.15
N LEU A 54 13.71 -11.24 -10.25
CA LEU A 54 14.25 -9.92 -10.53
C LEU A 54 13.13 -8.90 -10.73
N MET A 55 12.07 -9.24 -11.45
CA MET A 55 10.88 -8.40 -11.61
C MET A 55 10.28 -8.04 -10.26
N PHE A 56 10.00 -9.00 -9.38
CA PHE A 56 9.50 -8.72 -8.03
C PHE A 56 10.48 -7.88 -7.20
N THR A 57 11.78 -8.15 -7.31
CA THR A 57 12.81 -7.36 -6.61
C THR A 57 12.76 -5.90 -7.06
N LEU A 58 12.72 -5.63 -8.37
CA LEU A 58 12.62 -4.28 -8.92
C LEU A 58 11.28 -3.62 -8.58
N GLY A 59 10.18 -4.38 -8.56
CA GLY A 59 8.87 -3.90 -8.13
C GLY A 59 8.86 -3.41 -6.69
N THR A 60 9.52 -4.13 -5.78
CA THR A 60 9.76 -3.65 -4.40
C THR A 60 10.85 -2.57 -4.32
N GLY A 61 11.80 -2.59 -5.25
CA GLY A 61 12.88 -1.61 -5.35
C GLY A 61 12.40 -0.21 -5.64
N LEU A 62 11.34 -0.06 -6.45
CA LEU A 62 10.75 1.24 -6.74
C LEU A 62 10.41 2.06 -5.48
N PRO A 63 9.51 1.63 -4.58
CA PRO A 63 9.21 2.38 -3.36
C PRO A 63 10.39 2.48 -2.39
N LEU A 64 11.25 1.44 -2.30
CA LEU A 64 12.45 1.50 -1.46
C LEU A 64 13.39 2.64 -1.88
N MET A 65 13.68 2.75 -3.17
CA MET A 65 14.60 3.76 -3.71
C MET A 65 14.02 5.17 -3.58
N ILE A 66 12.70 5.33 -3.70
CA ILE A 66 12.03 6.60 -3.41
C ILE A 66 12.23 7.00 -1.95
N GLY A 67 11.97 6.08 -1.02
CA GLY A 67 12.14 6.33 0.42
C GLY A 67 13.60 6.64 0.79
N LEU A 68 14.57 5.89 0.24
CA LEU A 68 15.99 6.14 0.48
C LEU A 68 16.45 7.47 -0.13
N HIS A 69 15.92 7.84 -1.29
CA HIS A 69 16.19 9.15 -1.88
C HIS A 69 15.67 10.29 -0.97
N ALA A 70 14.45 10.18 -0.46
CA ALA A 70 13.93 11.14 0.53
C ALA A 70 14.79 11.18 1.80
N CYS A 71 15.27 10.02 2.26
CA CYS A 71 16.23 9.92 3.37
C CYS A 71 17.53 10.70 3.08
N CYS A 72 18.05 10.59 1.85
CA CYS A 72 19.22 11.34 1.40
C CYS A 72 18.96 12.86 1.38
N GLU A 73 17.85 13.31 0.80
CA GLU A 73 17.49 14.73 0.73
C GLU A 73 17.34 15.36 2.13
N LEU A 74 16.86 14.60 3.11
CA LEU A 74 16.54 15.11 4.44
C LEU A 74 17.66 14.97 5.48
N TYR A 75 18.45 13.91 5.39
CA TYR A 75 19.34 13.51 6.48
C TYR A 75 20.81 13.37 6.06
N SER A 76 21.12 13.30 4.76
CA SER A 76 22.50 13.21 4.31
C SER A 76 23.21 14.55 4.47
N LYS A 77 24.40 14.54 5.09
CA LYS A 77 25.26 15.73 5.25
C LYS A 77 26.42 15.76 4.25
N SER A 78 26.66 14.69 3.52
CA SER A 78 27.76 14.58 2.57
C SER A 78 27.42 13.68 1.38
N VAL A 79 28.19 13.84 0.29
CA VAL A 79 28.03 12.99 -0.91
C VAL A 79 28.31 11.52 -0.60
N ILE A 80 29.27 11.24 0.28
CA ILE A 80 29.61 9.87 0.71
C ILE A 80 28.41 9.25 1.45
N GLN A 81 27.81 9.96 2.39
CA GLN A 81 26.63 9.48 3.11
C GLN A 81 25.46 9.19 2.17
N LYS A 82 25.23 10.05 1.17
CA LYS A 82 24.22 9.83 0.13
C LYS A 82 24.45 8.49 -0.59
N TYR A 83 25.66 8.23 -1.07
CA TYR A 83 25.96 6.99 -1.77
C TYR A 83 25.93 5.76 -0.86
N LEU A 84 26.30 5.89 0.42
CA LEU A 84 26.17 4.79 1.39
C LEU A 84 24.69 4.43 1.64
N ILE A 85 23.81 5.42 1.81
CA ILE A 85 22.38 5.20 1.98
C ILE A 85 21.80 4.50 0.75
N LEU A 86 22.08 5.00 -0.46
CA LEU A 86 21.60 4.38 -1.70
C LEU A 86 22.19 2.98 -1.91
N GLY A 87 23.49 2.79 -1.61
CA GLY A 87 24.17 1.50 -1.68
C GLY A 87 23.59 0.47 -0.72
N SER A 88 23.18 0.89 0.48
CA SER A 88 22.48 0.01 1.43
C SER A 88 21.14 -0.50 0.89
N GLY A 89 20.44 0.33 0.09
CA GLY A 89 19.23 -0.09 -0.61
C GLY A 89 19.50 -1.16 -1.65
N ILE A 90 20.57 -1.00 -2.44
CA ILE A 90 20.98 -2.00 -3.43
C ILE A 90 21.35 -3.32 -2.75
N ALA A 91 22.12 -3.26 -1.66
CA ALA A 91 22.46 -4.44 -0.87
C ALA A 91 21.19 -5.13 -0.31
N LEU A 92 20.21 -4.36 0.18
CA LEU A 92 18.94 -4.90 0.65
C LEU A 92 18.13 -5.57 -0.48
N LEU A 93 18.11 -4.98 -1.69
CA LEU A 93 17.47 -5.62 -2.85
C LEU A 93 18.16 -6.92 -3.27
N LEU A 94 19.49 -6.98 -3.20
CA LEU A 94 20.22 -8.23 -3.44
C LEU A 94 19.86 -9.29 -2.39
N LEU A 95 19.79 -8.91 -1.11
CA LEU A 95 19.34 -9.80 -0.05
C LEU A 95 17.91 -10.31 -0.30
N ILE A 96 16.98 -9.43 -0.70
CA ILE A 96 15.61 -9.80 -1.05
C ILE A 96 15.59 -10.76 -2.24
N TYR A 97 16.37 -10.47 -3.29
CA TYR A 97 16.48 -11.33 -4.46
C TYR A 97 16.89 -12.74 -4.07
N PHE A 98 17.94 -12.90 -3.25
CA PHE A 98 18.41 -14.21 -2.80
C PHE A 98 17.49 -14.88 -1.77
N ALA A 99 16.80 -14.11 -0.92
CA ALA A 99 15.89 -14.64 0.09
C ALA A 99 14.58 -15.20 -0.49
N ILE A 100 14.17 -14.76 -1.68
CA ILE A 100 13.08 -15.37 -2.44
C ILE A 100 13.67 -16.59 -3.17
N ALA A 101 13.64 -17.76 -2.53
CA ALA A 101 14.17 -19.00 -3.08
C ALA A 101 13.33 -19.50 -4.30
N PRO A 102 13.94 -20.27 -5.22
CA PRO A 102 13.28 -20.73 -6.45
C PRO A 102 12.40 -22.00 -6.28
N ASP A 103 12.13 -22.47 -5.06
CA ASP A 103 11.52 -23.80 -4.86
C ASP A 103 10.08 -23.86 -5.39
N PHE A 104 9.93 -24.57 -6.50
CA PHE A 104 8.75 -24.57 -7.37
C PHE A 104 7.54 -25.27 -6.74
N GLU A 105 7.75 -26.20 -5.80
CA GLU A 105 6.70 -27.12 -5.34
C GLU A 105 5.89 -26.65 -4.13
N PHE A 106 6.40 -25.69 -3.33
CA PHE A 106 5.76 -25.31 -2.05
C PHE A 106 5.50 -23.80 -1.87
N GLU A 107 5.83 -22.95 -2.85
CA GLU A 107 5.82 -21.48 -2.67
C GLU A 107 4.69 -20.70 -3.37
N HIS A 108 3.69 -21.35 -3.98
CA HIS A 108 2.62 -20.62 -4.70
C HIS A 108 1.91 -19.55 -3.85
N LEU A 109 1.74 -19.77 -2.54
CA LEU A 109 1.21 -18.77 -1.62
C LEU A 109 2.30 -17.93 -0.93
N ARG A 110 3.48 -18.52 -0.65
CA ARG A 110 4.53 -17.88 0.15
C ARG A 110 5.16 -16.70 -0.57
N ARG A 111 5.52 -16.88 -1.84
CA ARG A 111 6.21 -15.85 -2.62
C ARG A 111 5.34 -14.62 -2.89
N PRO A 112 4.08 -14.73 -3.37
CA PRO A 112 3.23 -13.56 -3.57
C PRO A 112 2.93 -12.81 -2.26
N ILE A 113 2.71 -13.53 -1.15
CA ILE A 113 2.45 -12.91 0.15
C ILE A 113 3.69 -12.16 0.66
N ARG A 114 4.89 -12.74 0.55
CA ARG A 114 6.14 -12.07 0.92
C ARG A 114 6.40 -10.84 0.06
N PHE A 115 6.26 -10.97 -1.27
CA PHE A 115 6.38 -9.86 -2.19
C PHE A 115 5.42 -8.73 -1.83
N LEU A 116 4.12 -9.02 -1.68
CA LEU A 116 3.11 -8.03 -1.31
C LEU A 116 3.44 -7.37 0.03
N SER A 117 3.90 -8.14 1.01
CA SER A 117 4.25 -7.60 2.33
C SER A 117 5.45 -6.66 2.28
N ILE A 118 6.52 -7.06 1.57
CA ILE A 118 7.72 -6.21 1.38
C ILE A 118 7.36 -4.95 0.58
N PHE A 119 6.53 -5.10 -0.46
CA PHE A 119 6.02 -3.98 -1.24
C PHE A 119 5.27 -2.99 -0.34
N LEU A 120 4.35 -3.47 0.50
CA LEU A 120 3.62 -2.64 1.47
C LEU A 120 4.56 -2.00 2.51
N ILE A 121 5.54 -2.75 3.05
CA ILE A 121 6.55 -2.22 3.99
C ILE A 121 7.27 -1.03 3.36
N PHE A 122 7.72 -1.13 2.11
CA PHE A 122 8.41 -0.04 1.44
C PHE A 122 7.50 1.13 1.06
N HIS A 123 6.21 0.89 0.77
CA HIS A 123 5.25 1.98 0.61
C HIS A 123 5.02 2.74 1.92
N LEU A 124 4.88 2.02 3.03
CA LEU A 124 4.79 2.62 4.36
C LEU A 124 6.08 3.36 4.72
N PHE A 125 7.24 2.83 4.32
CA PHE A 125 8.52 3.52 4.49
C PHE A 125 8.54 4.89 3.80
N VAL A 126 8.10 4.98 2.53
CA VAL A 126 7.95 6.28 1.83
C VAL A 126 7.07 7.25 2.62
N SER A 127 5.95 6.76 3.18
CA SER A 127 5.02 7.57 3.99
C SER A 127 5.65 8.14 5.26
N VAL A 128 6.50 7.38 5.94
CA VAL A 128 7.03 7.75 7.27
C VAL A 128 8.43 8.35 7.25
N VAL A 129 9.24 8.09 6.23
CA VAL A 129 10.67 8.43 6.25
C VAL A 129 10.95 9.89 6.59
N PRO A 130 10.20 10.89 6.08
CA PRO A 130 10.52 12.28 6.36
C PRO A 130 10.23 12.71 7.80
N PHE A 131 9.40 11.93 8.49
CA PHE A 131 8.86 12.26 9.81
C PHE A 131 9.36 11.31 10.92
N LEU A 132 10.45 10.57 10.66
CA LEU A 132 11.07 9.71 11.67
C LEU A 132 11.55 10.52 12.88
N LYS A 133 12.27 11.64 12.64
CA LYS A 133 12.75 12.54 13.71
C LYS A 133 11.72 13.60 14.14
N PRO A 134 11.10 14.35 13.22
CA PRO A 134 10.14 15.40 13.59
C PRO A 134 8.91 14.84 14.32
N ASN A 135 8.43 15.55 15.34
CA ASN A 135 7.12 15.31 15.95
C ASN A 135 6.11 16.32 15.39
N ALA A 136 5.76 16.14 14.13
CA ALA A 136 5.07 17.11 13.30
C ALA A 136 3.84 16.44 12.61
N PRO A 137 2.76 16.14 13.37
CA PRO A 137 1.64 15.34 12.87
C PRO A 137 0.83 16.04 11.77
N PHE A 138 0.80 17.38 11.75
CA PHE A 138 0.11 18.13 10.71
C PHE A 138 0.89 18.14 9.40
N GLU A 139 2.20 18.32 9.47
CA GLU A 139 3.12 18.25 8.34
C GLU A 139 3.18 16.83 7.77
N PHE A 140 3.17 15.82 8.65
CA PHE A 140 3.04 14.41 8.24
C PHE A 140 1.74 14.16 7.48
N TRP A 141 0.62 14.70 7.96
CA TRP A 141 -0.66 14.60 7.27
C TRP A 141 -0.62 15.26 5.90
N GLU A 142 -0.07 16.48 5.82
CA GLU A 142 -0.02 17.28 4.60
C GLU A 142 0.85 16.63 3.53
N TYR A 143 2.03 16.13 3.92
CA TYR A 143 2.91 15.35 3.06
C TYR A 143 2.21 14.12 2.48
N ASN A 144 1.62 13.28 3.34
CA ASN A 144 0.96 12.05 2.90
C ASN A 144 -0.28 12.31 2.05
N LYS A 145 -1.05 13.35 2.37
CA LYS A 145 -2.18 13.80 1.56
C LYS A 145 -1.70 14.22 0.16
N ASN A 146 -0.60 14.96 0.05
CA ASN A 146 -0.05 15.36 -1.25
C ASN A 146 0.45 14.17 -2.07
N LEU A 147 1.16 13.22 -1.44
CA LEU A 147 1.55 11.97 -2.11
C LEU A 147 0.34 11.19 -2.63
N LEU A 148 -0.70 11.08 -1.79
CA LEU A 148 -1.91 10.35 -2.13
C LEU A 148 -2.66 11.02 -3.30
N ILE A 149 -2.80 12.35 -3.29
CA ILE A 149 -3.40 13.11 -4.39
C ILE A 149 -2.60 12.89 -5.69
N GLN A 150 -1.27 13.00 -5.63
CA GLN A 150 -0.41 12.77 -6.79
C GLN A 150 -0.58 11.36 -7.34
N TRP A 151 -0.63 10.35 -6.47
CA TRP A 151 -0.84 8.96 -6.84
C TRP A 151 -2.21 8.76 -7.52
N TYR A 152 -3.28 9.34 -6.97
CA TYR A 152 -4.64 9.24 -7.52
C TYR A 152 -4.79 9.94 -8.86
N ILE A 153 -4.25 11.16 -9.01
CA ILE A 153 -4.28 11.87 -10.29
C ILE A 153 -3.53 11.06 -11.35
N GLY A 154 -2.35 10.53 -11.00
CA GLY A 154 -1.60 9.66 -11.88
C GLY A 154 -2.40 8.42 -12.26
N ALA A 155 -3.03 7.75 -11.29
CA ALA A 155 -3.80 6.54 -11.53
C ALA A 155 -5.03 6.81 -12.43
N PHE A 156 -5.68 7.95 -12.26
CA PHE A 156 -6.76 8.40 -13.13
C PHE A 156 -6.28 8.63 -14.56
N TYR A 157 -5.14 9.31 -14.75
CA TYR A 157 -4.57 9.49 -16.08
C TYR A 157 -4.14 8.17 -16.72
N THR A 158 -3.51 7.28 -15.96
CA THR A 158 -3.18 5.92 -16.40
C THR A 158 -4.42 5.16 -16.88
N LEU A 159 -5.53 5.22 -16.12
CA LEU A 159 -6.78 4.59 -16.50
C LEU A 159 -7.34 5.17 -17.82
N VAL A 160 -7.40 6.50 -17.93
CA VAL A 160 -7.93 7.18 -19.13
C VAL A 160 -7.07 6.86 -20.36
N ILE A 161 -5.75 6.93 -20.24
CA ILE A 161 -4.82 6.63 -21.35
C ILE A 161 -4.96 5.16 -21.77
N TYR A 162 -4.97 4.23 -20.80
CA TYR A 162 -5.12 2.81 -21.08
C TYR A 162 -6.46 2.50 -21.75
N SER A 163 -7.57 3.00 -21.20
CA SER A 163 -8.90 2.81 -21.77
C SER A 163 -9.03 3.41 -23.16
N GLY A 164 -8.49 4.63 -23.39
CA GLY A 164 -8.49 5.27 -24.70
C GLY A 164 -7.73 4.45 -25.75
N LEU A 165 -6.54 3.95 -25.40
CA LEU A 165 -5.75 3.10 -26.30
C LEU A 165 -6.38 1.72 -26.51
N ALA A 166 -6.94 1.11 -25.47
CA ALA A 166 -7.64 -0.17 -25.60
C ALA A 166 -8.87 -0.07 -26.51
N ILE A 167 -9.67 1.00 -26.37
CA ILE A 167 -10.81 1.26 -27.26
C ILE A 167 -10.34 1.52 -28.69
N ALA A 168 -9.25 2.26 -28.88
CA ALA A 168 -8.68 2.48 -30.20
C ALA A 168 -8.22 1.17 -30.86
N LEU A 169 -7.60 0.27 -30.09
CA LEU A 169 -7.24 -1.07 -30.59
C LEU A 169 -8.47 -1.88 -30.99
N VAL A 170 -9.53 -1.87 -30.18
CA VAL A 170 -10.80 -2.52 -30.54
C VAL A 170 -11.37 -1.93 -31.83
N ALA A 171 -11.37 -0.61 -31.98
CA ALA A 171 -11.85 0.04 -33.20
C ALA A 171 -11.03 -0.37 -34.42
N VAL A 172 -9.70 -0.41 -34.31
CA VAL A 172 -8.83 -0.85 -35.41
C VAL A 172 -9.06 -2.33 -35.74
N ASP A 173 -9.13 -3.19 -34.72
CA ASP A 173 -9.40 -4.61 -34.88
C ASP A 173 -10.71 -4.87 -35.65
N GLN A 174 -11.77 -4.15 -35.29
CA GLN A 174 -13.10 -4.33 -35.88
C GLN A 174 -13.26 -3.63 -37.25
N LEU A 175 -12.66 -2.45 -37.44
CA LEU A 175 -12.80 -1.69 -38.69
C LEU A 175 -11.92 -2.24 -39.83
N PHE A 176 -10.76 -2.82 -39.48
CA PHE A 176 -9.80 -3.32 -40.46
C PHE A 176 -9.72 -4.86 -40.48
N GLU A 177 -10.47 -5.55 -39.62
CA GLU A 177 -10.53 -7.02 -39.53
C GLU A 177 -9.13 -7.68 -39.38
N ILE A 178 -8.22 -7.03 -38.65
CA ILE A 178 -6.81 -7.44 -38.56
C ILE A 178 -6.49 -8.44 -37.42
N HIS A 179 -7.47 -8.79 -36.58
CA HIS A 179 -7.34 -9.76 -35.47
C HIS A 179 -6.13 -9.49 -34.54
N ILE A 180 -6.19 -8.38 -33.80
CA ILE A 180 -5.14 -7.95 -32.87
C ILE A 180 -4.98 -8.93 -31.70
N ASP A 181 -3.75 -9.38 -31.46
CA ASP A 181 -3.42 -10.26 -30.32
C ASP A 181 -3.71 -9.56 -28.96
N GLY A 182 -4.44 -10.27 -28.09
CA GLY A 182 -4.73 -9.86 -26.72
C GLY A 182 -3.50 -9.50 -25.89
N LYS A 183 -2.32 -10.06 -26.20
CA LYS A 183 -1.05 -9.68 -25.56
C LYS A 183 -0.74 -8.20 -25.67
N LEU A 184 -1.10 -7.55 -26.79
CA LEU A 184 -0.85 -6.13 -27.01
C LEU A 184 -1.52 -5.26 -25.95
N TYR A 185 -2.74 -5.62 -25.54
CA TYR A 185 -3.47 -4.93 -24.46
C TYR A 185 -2.70 -5.02 -23.13
N ILE A 186 -2.09 -6.18 -22.85
CA ILE A 186 -1.31 -6.39 -21.63
C ILE A 186 0.02 -5.62 -21.69
N TYR A 187 0.67 -5.55 -22.86
CA TYR A 187 1.89 -4.73 -23.05
C TYR A 187 1.63 -3.26 -22.77
N ILE A 188 0.57 -2.72 -23.37
CA ILE A 188 0.17 -1.33 -23.18
C ILE A 188 -0.17 -1.08 -21.70
N PHE A 189 -0.87 -2.01 -21.04
CA PHE A 189 -1.14 -1.92 -19.61
C PHE A 189 0.15 -1.80 -18.80
N PHE A 190 1.14 -2.69 -18.99
CA PHE A 190 2.38 -2.64 -18.22
C PHE A 190 3.19 -1.35 -18.47
N ILE A 191 3.25 -0.88 -19.71
CA ILE A 191 3.93 0.38 -20.05
C ILE A 191 3.25 1.55 -19.32
N ILE A 192 1.93 1.65 -19.37
CA ILE A 192 1.24 2.80 -18.76
C ILE A 192 1.25 2.71 -17.22
N ALA A 193 1.00 1.52 -16.67
CA ALA A 193 0.87 1.32 -15.23
C ALA A 193 2.21 1.27 -14.48
N PHE A 194 3.31 0.84 -15.11
CA PHE A 194 4.59 0.63 -14.41
C PHE A 194 5.77 1.40 -15.01
N PHE A 195 5.60 2.05 -16.16
CA PHE A 195 6.55 3.05 -16.66
C PHE A 195 5.97 4.46 -16.55
N TYR A 196 4.83 4.75 -17.18
CA TYR A 196 4.26 6.11 -17.15
C TYR A 196 3.82 6.53 -15.73
N HIS A 197 3.06 5.69 -15.00
CA HIS A 197 2.53 6.06 -13.69
C HIS A 197 3.62 6.38 -12.64
N PRO A 198 4.68 5.57 -12.47
CA PRO A 198 5.77 5.94 -11.56
C PRO A 198 6.49 7.23 -11.96
N PHE A 199 6.74 7.47 -13.25
CA PHE A 199 7.37 8.71 -13.70
C PHE A 199 6.48 9.94 -13.43
N PHE A 200 5.17 9.82 -13.66
CA PHE A 200 4.20 10.85 -13.30
C PHE A 200 4.15 11.09 -11.78
N PHE A 201 4.18 10.03 -10.98
CA PHE A 201 4.22 10.16 -9.52
C PHE A 201 5.49 10.89 -9.06
N LEU A 202 6.64 10.52 -9.61
CA LEU A 202 7.94 11.08 -9.25
C LEU A 202 8.10 12.55 -9.66
N SER A 203 7.50 12.97 -10.78
CA SER A 203 7.57 14.37 -11.22
C SER A 203 6.85 15.33 -10.28
N GLY A 204 5.80 14.85 -9.60
CA GLY A 204 5.09 15.60 -8.55
C GLY A 204 5.52 15.24 -7.12
N TYR A 205 6.60 14.46 -6.94
CA TYR A 205 7.08 14.11 -5.60
C TYR A 205 7.63 15.36 -4.88
N PRO A 206 7.23 15.61 -3.62
CA PRO A 206 7.51 16.89 -2.95
C PRO A 206 9.01 17.15 -2.82
N VAL A 207 9.36 18.44 -2.93
CA VAL A 207 10.70 18.95 -2.57
C VAL A 207 10.60 19.47 -1.14
N PHE A 208 11.34 18.85 -0.21
CA PHE A 208 11.17 19.09 1.23
C PHE A 208 11.48 20.53 1.69
N ASN A 209 12.12 21.35 0.85
CA ASN A 209 12.47 22.74 1.15
C ASN A 209 11.46 23.78 0.62
N LEU A 210 10.37 23.36 -0.04
CA LEU A 210 9.36 24.27 -0.58
C LEU A 210 8.07 24.18 0.23
N LYS A 211 7.69 25.26 0.90
CA LYS A 211 6.33 25.41 1.42
C LYS A 211 5.38 25.46 0.23
N THR A 212 4.57 24.43 0.07
CA THR A 212 3.59 24.37 -1.02
C THR A 212 2.25 24.77 -0.43
N GLU A 213 1.68 25.89 -0.86
CA GLU A 213 0.32 26.23 -0.49
C GLU A 213 -0.66 25.30 -1.20
N ASP A 214 -1.57 24.70 -0.44
CA ASP A 214 -2.61 23.86 -0.98
C ASP A 214 -3.57 24.70 -1.83
N LYS A 215 -3.83 24.26 -3.07
CA LYS A 215 -4.90 24.87 -3.87
C LYS A 215 -6.24 24.65 -3.17
N VAL A 216 -6.99 25.73 -2.96
CA VAL A 216 -8.30 25.74 -2.29
C VAL A 216 -9.26 24.69 -2.86
N GLU A 217 -9.22 24.45 -4.16
CA GLU A 217 -10.05 23.47 -4.87
C GLU A 217 -9.80 22.01 -4.40
N TRP A 218 -8.54 21.63 -4.18
CA TRP A 218 -8.20 20.27 -3.73
C TRP A 218 -8.71 20.00 -2.33
N ILE A 219 -8.64 21.01 -1.46
CA ILE A 219 -9.17 20.87 -0.10
C ILE A 219 -10.70 20.71 -0.13
N LYS A 220 -11.41 21.41 -1.04
CA LYS A 220 -12.86 21.23 -1.24
C LYS A 220 -13.20 19.83 -1.74
N ALA A 221 -12.51 19.32 -2.76
CA ALA A 221 -12.74 17.98 -3.28
C ALA A 221 -12.50 16.89 -2.21
N LEU A 222 -11.38 17.00 -1.48
CA LEU A 222 -11.06 16.09 -0.39
C LEU A 222 -12.10 16.16 0.74
N LYS A 223 -12.57 17.36 1.09
CA LYS A 223 -13.64 17.56 2.07
C LYS A 223 -14.92 16.83 1.64
N VAL A 224 -15.30 16.90 0.36
CA VAL A 224 -16.50 16.22 -0.14
C VAL A 224 -16.33 14.71 -0.04
N LEU A 225 -15.20 14.18 -0.52
CA LEU A 225 -14.87 12.77 -0.44
C LEU A 225 -14.93 12.25 1.00
N VAL A 226 -14.30 12.97 1.94
CA VAL A 226 -14.23 12.52 3.33
C VAL A 226 -15.58 12.62 4.04
N ASN A 227 -16.24 13.77 3.97
CA ASN A 227 -17.41 14.04 4.80
C ASN A 227 -18.71 13.44 4.25
N TYR A 228 -18.84 13.29 2.93
CA TYR A 228 -20.08 12.82 2.31
C TYR A 228 -19.98 11.41 1.74
N ILE A 229 -18.78 10.86 1.57
CA ILE A 229 -18.60 9.50 1.05
C ILE A 229 -17.95 8.61 2.12
N LEU A 230 -16.71 8.88 2.50
CA LEU A 230 -15.92 7.97 3.33
C LEU A 230 -16.46 7.83 4.77
N ILE A 231 -16.75 8.94 5.46
CA ILE A 231 -17.28 8.89 6.83
C ILE A 231 -18.68 8.25 6.87
N PRO A 232 -19.66 8.66 6.03
CA PRO A 232 -20.96 8.00 6.00
C PRO A 232 -20.89 6.51 5.68
N MET A 233 -20.07 6.11 4.70
CA MET A 233 -19.85 4.69 4.38
C MET A 233 -19.25 3.95 5.57
N SER A 234 -18.27 4.55 6.26
CA SER A 234 -17.67 3.96 7.45
C SER A 234 -18.70 3.78 8.57
N MET A 235 -19.55 4.77 8.81
CA MET A 235 -20.65 4.65 9.79
C MET A 235 -21.68 3.59 9.43
N LEU A 236 -22.05 3.48 8.16
CA LEU A 236 -22.94 2.42 7.67
C LEU A 236 -22.36 1.04 7.98
N TYR A 237 -21.07 0.83 7.73
CA TYR A 237 -20.42 -0.44 8.04
C TYR A 237 -20.31 -0.71 9.54
N PHE A 238 -20.12 0.30 10.38
CA PHE A 238 -20.28 0.13 11.83
C PHE A 238 -21.66 -0.43 12.16
N VAL A 239 -22.73 0.18 11.63
CA VAL A 239 -24.11 -0.29 11.87
C VAL A 239 -24.28 -1.74 11.44
N ILE A 240 -23.81 -2.11 10.25
CA ILE A 240 -23.89 -3.49 9.74
C ILE A 240 -23.14 -4.46 10.65
N LEU A 241 -21.89 -4.14 11.03
CA LEU A 241 -21.06 -5.01 11.85
C LEU A 241 -21.57 -5.14 13.28
N TYR A 242 -22.14 -4.07 13.85
CA TYR A 242 -22.79 -4.13 15.16
C TYR A 242 -24.08 -4.94 15.13
N ALA A 243 -24.93 -4.78 14.11
CA ALA A 243 -26.12 -5.61 13.93
C ALA A 243 -25.74 -7.09 13.78
N PHE A 244 -24.67 -7.37 13.04
CA PHE A 244 -24.15 -8.71 12.88
C PHE A 244 -23.53 -9.28 14.16
N GLY A 245 -22.79 -8.47 14.93
CA GLY A 245 -22.29 -8.83 16.24
C GLY A 245 -23.43 -9.16 17.21
N PHE A 246 -24.50 -8.38 17.19
CA PHE A 246 -25.71 -8.65 17.96
C PHE A 246 -26.38 -9.96 17.52
N LYS A 247 -26.48 -10.23 16.21
CA LYS A 247 -26.97 -11.52 15.69
C LYS A 247 -26.17 -12.71 16.22
N ILE A 248 -24.84 -12.58 16.31
CA ILE A 248 -23.97 -13.62 16.88
C ILE A 248 -24.27 -13.83 18.37
N LEU A 249 -24.45 -12.75 19.13
CA LEU A 249 -24.78 -12.82 20.56
C LEU A 249 -26.18 -13.41 20.80
N ALA A 250 -27.17 -13.11 19.96
CA ALA A 250 -28.52 -13.65 20.08
C ALA A 250 -28.59 -15.14 19.74
N ASN A 251 -27.92 -15.56 18.67
CA ASN A 251 -27.99 -16.94 18.18
C ASN A 251 -26.93 -17.87 18.80
N TRP A 252 -25.95 -17.30 19.50
CA TRP A 252 -24.77 -18.00 20.02
C TRP A 252 -23.99 -18.83 18.98
N GLN A 253 -24.09 -18.42 17.70
CA GLN A 253 -23.50 -19.11 16.57
C GLN A 253 -22.58 -18.16 15.80
N LEU A 254 -21.28 -18.49 15.81
CA LEU A 254 -20.30 -17.77 15.01
C LEU A 254 -20.37 -18.26 13.55
N PRO A 255 -20.68 -17.39 12.58
CA PRO A 255 -20.79 -17.80 11.18
C PRO A 255 -19.43 -18.13 10.57
N HIS A 256 -19.44 -19.00 9.56
CA HIS A 256 -18.21 -19.44 8.91
C HIS A 256 -17.53 -18.32 8.12
N GLY A 257 -16.42 -17.81 8.65
CA GLY A 257 -15.29 -17.26 7.90
C GLY A 257 -15.34 -15.84 7.37
N TRP A 258 -16.50 -15.20 7.29
CA TRP A 258 -16.58 -13.83 6.76
C TRP A 258 -16.25 -12.74 7.80
N VAL A 259 -16.43 -13.04 9.09
CA VAL A 259 -16.34 -12.04 10.17
C VAL A 259 -14.98 -11.34 10.19
N SER A 260 -13.89 -12.12 10.17
CA SER A 260 -12.53 -11.55 10.26
C SER A 260 -12.20 -10.66 9.07
N SER A 261 -12.54 -11.10 7.85
CA SER A 261 -12.27 -10.33 6.62
C SER A 261 -13.07 -9.02 6.60
N LEU A 262 -14.34 -9.06 7.01
CA LEU A 262 -15.19 -7.87 7.06
C LEU A 262 -14.68 -6.86 8.09
N VAL A 263 -14.34 -7.31 9.30
CA VAL A 263 -13.81 -6.41 10.35
C VAL A 263 -12.48 -5.79 9.90
N LEU A 264 -11.55 -6.58 9.35
CA LEU A 264 -10.26 -6.06 8.88
C LEU A 264 -10.40 -5.07 7.71
N GLY A 265 -11.18 -5.43 6.69
CA GLY A 265 -11.40 -4.57 5.53
C GLY A 265 -12.06 -3.25 5.91
N PHE A 266 -13.10 -3.32 6.75
CA PHE A 266 -13.75 -2.15 7.30
C PHE A 266 -12.82 -1.30 8.18
N SER A 267 -12.01 -1.93 9.03
CA SER A 267 -11.01 -1.21 9.85
C SER A 267 -10.05 -0.44 8.97
N GLY A 268 -9.60 -1.01 7.85
CA GLY A 268 -8.75 -0.34 6.87
C GLY A 268 -9.41 0.90 6.28
N VAL A 269 -10.63 0.77 5.76
CA VAL A 269 -11.40 1.92 5.22
C VAL A 269 -11.65 2.97 6.30
N GLY A 270 -11.99 2.55 7.52
CA GLY A 270 -12.26 3.43 8.64
C GLY A 270 -11.03 4.22 9.09
N ILE A 271 -9.88 3.55 9.23
CA ILE A 271 -8.59 4.18 9.55
C ILE A 271 -8.15 5.11 8.43
N PHE A 272 -8.32 4.73 7.17
CA PHE A 272 -8.03 5.60 6.03
C PHE A 272 -8.89 6.85 6.04
N SER A 273 -10.19 6.71 6.31
CA SER A 273 -11.12 7.84 6.50
C SER A 273 -10.69 8.73 7.66
N PHE A 274 -10.24 8.14 8.78
CA PHE A 274 -9.72 8.86 9.93
C PHE A 274 -8.46 9.66 9.58
N LEU A 275 -7.50 9.03 8.88
CA LEU A 275 -6.27 9.67 8.42
C LEU A 275 -6.57 10.88 7.54
N LEU A 276 -7.44 10.74 6.54
CA LEU A 276 -7.82 11.87 5.68
C LEU A 276 -8.58 12.97 6.43
N ASN A 277 -9.40 12.58 7.42
CA ASN A 277 -10.17 13.51 8.22
C ASN A 277 -9.35 14.28 9.27
N PHE A 278 -8.12 13.84 9.57
CA PHE A 278 -7.34 14.30 10.72
C PHE A 278 -7.23 15.83 10.84
N LYS A 279 -6.83 16.54 9.76
CA LYS A 279 -6.77 18.02 9.71
C LYS A 279 -8.11 18.64 9.30
N LEU A 280 -8.89 17.97 8.45
CA LEU A 280 -10.16 18.50 7.92
C LEU A 280 -11.22 18.76 9.00
N ALA A 281 -11.21 17.95 10.07
CA ALA A 281 -12.11 18.12 11.20
C ALA A 281 -11.95 19.46 11.91
N ASP A 282 -10.72 19.98 11.94
CA ASP A 282 -10.38 21.21 12.63
C ASP A 282 -10.57 22.43 11.71
N LEU A 283 -10.41 22.26 10.39
CA LEU A 283 -10.49 23.34 9.40
C LEU A 283 -11.91 23.79 9.02
N TYR A 284 -12.91 22.91 9.10
CA TYR A 284 -14.23 23.16 8.48
C TYR A 284 -15.43 23.04 9.42
N GLU A 285 -15.19 22.98 10.73
CA GLU A 285 -16.19 22.93 11.82
C GLU A 285 -17.33 21.91 11.65
N ASN A 286 -17.19 20.91 10.78
CA ASN A 286 -18.23 19.93 10.53
C ASN A 286 -18.43 19.03 11.76
N LYS A 287 -19.64 19.03 12.32
CA LYS A 287 -20.00 18.23 13.50
C LYS A 287 -19.77 16.73 13.28
N LEU A 288 -20.12 16.20 12.10
CA LEU A 288 -19.95 14.78 11.76
C LEU A 288 -18.47 14.39 11.72
N SER A 289 -17.65 15.23 11.10
CA SER A 289 -16.20 15.03 11.01
C SER A 289 -15.52 15.04 12.37
N ARG A 290 -15.88 15.99 13.26
CA ARG A 290 -15.37 16.04 14.64
C ARG A 290 -15.85 14.85 15.47
N PHE A 291 -17.11 14.47 15.32
CA PHE A 291 -17.66 13.27 15.96
C PHE A 291 -16.89 12.02 15.53
N TYR A 292 -16.67 11.84 14.22
CA TYR A 292 -15.93 10.71 13.69
C TYR A 292 -14.49 10.67 14.22
N LYS A 293 -13.75 11.78 14.17
CA LYS A 293 -12.39 11.88 14.73
C LYS A 293 -12.35 11.49 16.22
N LYS A 294 -13.35 11.89 17.02
CA LYS A 294 -13.39 11.60 18.46
C LYS A 294 -13.77 10.15 18.80
N TYR A 295 -14.76 9.58 18.11
CA TYR A 295 -15.38 8.31 18.51
C TYR A 295 -14.99 7.11 17.66
N PHE A 296 -14.27 7.30 16.54
CA PHE A 296 -13.92 6.21 15.62
C PHE A 296 -13.25 5.02 16.33
N TYR A 297 -12.18 5.25 17.11
CA TYR A 297 -11.46 4.15 17.78
C TYR A 297 -12.25 3.52 18.93
N TYR A 298 -13.11 4.28 19.61
CA TYR A 298 -14.04 3.74 20.60
C TYR A 298 -15.05 2.79 19.95
N GLY A 299 -15.59 3.18 18.79
CA GLY A 299 -16.49 2.34 17.99
C GLY A 299 -15.78 1.13 17.36
N LEU A 300 -14.49 1.24 17.05
CA LEU A 300 -13.71 0.15 16.48
C LEU A 300 -13.35 -0.93 17.50
N LEU A 301 -13.11 -0.56 18.76
CA LEU A 301 -12.62 -1.45 19.79
C LEU A 301 -13.51 -2.71 20.03
N PRO A 302 -14.85 -2.61 20.16
CA PRO A 302 -15.71 -3.80 20.26
C PRO A 302 -15.61 -4.74 19.06
N LEU A 303 -15.45 -4.19 17.85
CA LEU A 303 -15.28 -4.99 16.64
C LEU A 303 -13.93 -5.72 16.62
N VAL A 304 -12.88 -5.12 17.19
CA VAL A 304 -11.59 -5.78 17.39
C VAL A 304 -11.72 -6.96 18.36
N PHE A 305 -12.52 -6.85 19.42
CA PHE A 305 -12.82 -8.01 20.28
C PHE A 305 -13.57 -9.11 19.53
N LEU A 306 -14.56 -8.75 18.71
CA LEU A 306 -15.25 -9.70 17.84
C LEU A 306 -14.29 -10.40 16.87
N LEU A 307 -13.31 -9.65 16.31
CA LEU A 307 -12.25 -10.20 15.46
C LEU A 307 -11.43 -11.26 16.19
N PHE A 308 -11.05 -11.02 17.46
CA PHE A 308 -10.32 -11.98 18.27
C PHE A 308 -11.10 -13.26 18.54
N VAL A 309 -12.39 -13.14 18.88
CA VAL A 309 -13.27 -14.31 19.04
C VAL A 309 -13.34 -15.11 17.75
N ALA A 310 -13.51 -14.43 16.61
CA ALA A 310 -13.60 -15.09 15.31
C ALA A 310 -12.31 -15.81 14.91
N ILE A 311 -11.14 -15.18 15.07
CA ILE A 311 -9.86 -15.80 14.71
C ILE A 311 -9.47 -16.91 15.68
N TYR A 312 -9.74 -16.74 16.98
CA TYR A 312 -9.49 -17.77 17.99
C TYR A 312 -10.22 -19.07 17.65
N ARG A 313 -11.52 -18.98 17.30
CA ARG A 313 -12.30 -20.15 16.90
C ARG A 313 -11.66 -20.87 15.71
N ARG A 314 -11.23 -20.14 14.68
CA ARG A 314 -10.60 -20.74 13.50
C ARG A 314 -9.24 -21.36 13.79
N LEU A 315 -8.43 -20.74 14.65
CA LEU A 315 -7.13 -21.27 15.06
C LEU A 315 -7.31 -22.53 15.91
N SER A 316 -8.33 -22.57 16.78
CA SER A 316 -8.66 -23.76 17.56
C SER A 316 -9.12 -24.92 16.68
N ASP A 317 -10.07 -24.68 15.77
CA ASP A 317 -10.67 -25.73 14.95
C ASP A 317 -9.67 -26.28 13.89
N TYR A 318 -8.90 -25.39 13.26
CA TYR A 318 -8.14 -25.73 12.06
C TYR A 318 -6.63 -25.48 12.16
N GLY A 319 -6.13 -24.91 13.25
CA GLY A 319 -4.72 -24.54 13.40
C GLY A 319 -4.29 -23.31 12.59
N PHE A 320 -2.99 -23.02 12.62
CA PHE A 320 -2.39 -21.89 11.91
C PHE A 320 -2.30 -22.13 10.40
N THR A 321 -2.57 -21.07 9.64
CA THR A 321 -2.24 -20.92 8.21
C THR A 321 -1.73 -19.50 7.99
N PRO A 322 -0.99 -19.20 6.90
CA PRO A 322 -0.44 -17.87 6.70
C PRO A 322 -1.51 -16.76 6.71
N PRO A 323 -2.66 -16.90 6.02
CA PRO A 323 -3.73 -15.89 6.11
C PRO A 323 -4.27 -15.71 7.54
N ARG A 324 -4.48 -16.78 8.31
CA ARG A 324 -4.97 -16.71 9.69
C ARG A 324 -3.95 -16.05 10.62
N TYR A 325 -2.66 -16.27 10.37
CA TYR A 325 -1.59 -15.59 11.08
C TYR A 325 -1.62 -14.08 10.80
N PHE A 326 -1.77 -13.66 9.54
CA PHE A 326 -1.93 -12.24 9.20
C PHE A 326 -3.18 -11.61 9.82
N VAL A 327 -4.30 -12.33 9.87
CA VAL A 327 -5.50 -11.86 10.59
C VAL A 327 -5.19 -11.61 12.07
N LEU A 328 -4.50 -12.55 12.72
CA LEU A 328 -4.15 -12.43 14.14
C LEU A 328 -3.20 -11.26 14.40
N ILE A 329 -2.09 -11.17 13.67
CA ILE A 329 -1.08 -10.13 13.87
C ILE A 329 -1.62 -8.73 13.55
N THR A 330 -2.46 -8.60 12.50
CA THR A 330 -3.17 -7.35 12.20
C THR A 330 -4.22 -7.04 13.26
N GLY A 331 -4.90 -8.04 13.83
CA GLY A 331 -5.81 -7.85 14.97
C GLY A 331 -5.10 -7.31 16.23
N ILE A 332 -3.91 -7.84 16.54
CA ILE A 332 -3.06 -7.34 17.63
C ILE A 332 -2.63 -5.89 17.36
N TRP A 333 -2.20 -5.60 16.13
CA TRP A 333 -1.87 -4.25 15.71
C TRP A 333 -3.07 -3.29 15.85
N LEU A 334 -4.26 -3.68 15.37
CA LEU A 334 -5.49 -2.89 15.48
C LEU A 334 -5.86 -2.60 16.93
N LEU A 335 -5.75 -3.59 17.82
CA LEU A 335 -5.96 -3.40 19.24
C LEU A 335 -4.99 -2.35 19.81
N GLY A 336 -3.70 -2.49 19.50
CA GLY A 336 -2.67 -1.54 19.92
C GLY A 336 -2.95 -0.12 19.44
N ILE A 337 -3.37 0.05 18.18
CA ILE A 337 -3.75 1.34 17.62
C ILE A 337 -5.02 1.91 18.30
N CYS A 338 -6.04 1.09 18.55
CA CYS A 338 -7.24 1.53 19.26
C CYS A 338 -6.89 2.03 20.66
N VAL A 339 -6.13 1.24 21.43
CA VAL A 339 -5.65 1.62 22.77
C VAL A 339 -4.82 2.91 22.70
N TYR A 340 -3.90 3.01 21.73
CA TYR A 340 -3.10 4.21 21.54
C TYR A 340 -3.96 5.46 21.36
N PHE A 341 -4.92 5.49 20.43
CA PHE A 341 -5.75 6.69 20.21
C PHE A 341 -6.83 6.93 21.27
N ILE A 342 -7.25 5.91 22.02
CA ILE A 342 -8.19 6.10 23.13
C ILE A 342 -7.51 6.77 24.32
N PHE A 343 -6.27 6.39 24.64
CA PHE A 343 -5.57 6.85 25.84
C PHE A 343 -4.48 7.90 25.59
N SER A 344 -4.00 8.06 24.36
CA SER A 344 -2.95 9.03 24.06
C SER A 344 -3.45 10.46 24.27
N LYS A 345 -2.61 11.29 24.90
CA LYS A 345 -2.84 12.74 25.02
C LYS A 345 -2.35 13.52 23.81
N LYS A 346 -1.62 12.86 22.89
CA LYS A 346 -1.05 13.45 21.67
C LYS A 346 -1.34 12.51 20.50
N ASP A 347 -2.30 12.85 19.66
CA ASP A 347 -2.71 12.05 18.49
C ASP A 347 -1.67 12.14 17.37
N ASN A 348 -0.57 11.39 17.49
CA ASN A 348 0.43 11.33 16.43
C ASN A 348 0.09 10.21 15.45
N ILE A 349 -0.51 10.59 14.33
CA ILE A 349 -0.97 9.67 13.29
C ILE A 349 0.15 8.92 12.57
N LYS A 350 1.42 9.34 12.69
CA LYS A 350 2.56 8.62 12.10
C LYS A 350 2.73 7.21 12.66
N TRP A 351 2.24 6.96 13.88
CA TRP A 351 2.31 5.64 14.50
C TRP A 351 1.45 4.60 13.78
N ILE A 352 0.41 5.00 13.04
CA ILE A 352 -0.41 4.07 12.25
C ILE A 352 0.45 3.34 11.21
N PRO A 353 1.06 4.03 10.21
CA PRO A 353 1.90 3.36 9.21
C PRO A 353 3.20 2.82 9.81
N LEU A 354 3.82 3.52 10.77
CA LEU A 354 5.09 3.09 11.37
C LEU A 354 4.96 1.76 12.12
N SER A 355 3.91 1.61 12.94
CA SER A 355 3.67 0.35 13.65
C SER A 355 3.21 -0.75 12.70
N LEU A 356 2.35 -0.44 11.72
CA LEU A 356 1.91 -1.43 10.72
C LEU A 356 3.10 -2.01 9.96
N MET A 357 4.06 -1.15 9.57
CA MET A 357 5.32 -1.56 8.96
C MET A 357 6.09 -2.54 9.87
N GLY A 358 6.20 -2.25 11.17
CA GLY A 358 6.83 -3.15 12.14
C GLY A 358 6.11 -4.50 12.25
N PHE A 359 4.79 -4.51 12.34
CA PHE A 359 4.01 -5.76 12.39
C PHE A 359 4.11 -6.57 11.09
N LEU A 360 4.18 -5.93 9.93
CA LEU A 360 4.43 -6.60 8.64
C LEU A 360 5.82 -7.24 8.60
N ILE A 361 6.86 -6.53 9.07
CA ILE A 361 8.23 -7.07 9.18
C ILE A 361 8.23 -8.30 10.08
N VAL A 362 7.61 -8.23 11.26
CA VAL A 362 7.48 -9.37 12.17
C VAL A 362 6.72 -10.52 11.50
N GLY A 363 5.64 -10.23 10.78
CA GLY A 363 4.82 -11.26 10.14
C GLY A 363 5.47 -11.97 8.95
N THR A 364 6.54 -11.42 8.38
CA THR A 364 7.08 -11.89 7.09
C THR A 364 8.58 -12.17 7.08
N MET A 365 9.34 -11.56 7.99
CA MET A 365 10.81 -11.57 7.99
C MET A 365 11.41 -11.89 9.36
N SER A 366 10.62 -12.44 10.30
CA SER A 366 11.10 -12.80 11.64
C SER A 366 11.11 -14.32 11.87
N PRO A 367 11.82 -14.83 12.91
CA PRO A 367 11.77 -16.25 13.27
C PRO A 367 10.37 -16.78 13.65
N ILE A 368 9.42 -15.87 13.88
CA ILE A 368 8.02 -16.19 14.17
C ILE A 368 7.09 -15.81 13.01
N ASP A 369 7.62 -15.65 11.78
CA ASP A 369 6.82 -15.29 10.61
C ASP A 369 5.63 -16.23 10.35
N ALA A 370 4.72 -15.79 9.49
CA ALA A 370 3.51 -16.52 9.15
C ALA A 370 3.77 -17.93 8.60
N PHE A 371 4.90 -18.15 7.94
CA PHE A 371 5.27 -19.41 7.29
C PHE A 371 5.88 -20.39 8.30
N GLU A 372 6.90 -19.96 9.03
CA GLU A 372 7.58 -20.79 10.02
C GLU A 372 6.65 -21.18 11.18
N THR A 373 5.82 -20.23 11.63
CA THR A 373 4.80 -20.51 12.65
C THR A 373 3.76 -21.52 12.16
N THR A 374 3.33 -21.41 10.89
CA THR A 374 2.41 -22.39 10.29
C THR A 374 3.04 -23.77 10.24
N VAL A 375 4.27 -23.88 9.71
CA VAL A 375 4.98 -25.17 9.60
C VAL A 375 5.16 -25.83 10.97
N ARG A 376 5.61 -25.05 11.97
CA ARG A 376 5.78 -25.55 13.35
C ARG A 376 4.46 -26.02 13.96
N ASN A 377 3.36 -25.29 13.76
CA ASN A 377 2.05 -25.67 14.26
C ASN A 377 1.55 -26.97 13.63
N GLN A 378 1.65 -27.11 12.31
CA GLN A 378 1.19 -28.31 11.61
C GLN A 378 2.04 -29.54 11.98
N LYS A 379 3.37 -29.40 12.08
CA LYS A 379 4.26 -30.47 12.58
C LYS A 379 3.87 -30.92 13.99
N HIS A 380 3.51 -30.00 14.88
CA HIS A 380 3.11 -30.36 16.24
C HIS A 380 1.77 -31.13 16.27
N ARG A 381 0.80 -30.73 15.44
CA ARG A 381 -0.52 -31.39 15.40
C ARG A 381 -0.43 -32.82 14.87
N ILE A 382 0.36 -33.04 13.82
CA ILE A 382 0.61 -34.38 13.26
C ILE A 382 1.28 -35.29 14.29
N LYS A 383 2.15 -34.77 15.16
CA LYS A 383 2.77 -35.55 16.24
C LYS A 383 1.81 -35.90 17.39
N LYS A 384 0.66 -35.23 17.48
CA LYS A 384 -0.35 -35.41 18.55
C LYS A 384 -1.52 -36.28 18.09
N SER A 385 -1.74 -36.43 16.79
CA SER A 385 -2.64 -37.42 16.18
C SER A 385 -1.94 -38.76 16.06
#